data_AF-A0A3Q1FP11-F1
#
_entry.id   AF-A0A3Q1FP11-F1
#
_cell.length_a   1.000
_cell.length_b   1.000
_cell.length_c   1.000
_cell.angle_alpha   90.00
_cell.angle_beta   90.00
_cell.angle_gamma   90.00
#
_symmetry.space_group_name_H-M   'P 1'
#
loop_
_entity.id
_entity.type
_entity.pdbx_description
1 polymer ?
#
loop_
_entity_poly.entity_id
_entity_poly.type
_entity_poly.pdbx_seq_one_letter_code
_entity_poly.pdbx_strand_id
1 'polypeptide(L)' 'MSNVEPTGTGNVQYDRWNEDNINMNVEASQSTRIYDRACTGTTGILVKAAAAVVGAVLVFVIGYVTGYYVHRC' A
#
# COMPACT_ATOMS: atom_id res chain seq x y z
N MET A 1 37.05 56.81 10.05
CA MET A 1 35.66 57.19 10.38
C MET A 1 34.83 56.97 9.12
N SER A 2 33.93 55.99 9.14
CA SER A 2 32.93 55.79 8.10
C SER A 2 31.60 55.57 8.80
N ASN A 3 30.62 56.39 8.45
CA ASN A 3 29.34 56.61 9.12
C ASN A 3 28.50 55.34 9.33
N VAL A 4 27.74 55.35 10.44
CA VAL A 4 26.64 54.40 10.73
C VAL A 4 25.29 55.10 10.54
N GLU A 5 24.30 54.30 10.13
CA GLU A 5 22.83 54.51 10.05
C GLU A 5 22.26 54.99 8.69
N PRO A 6 21.09 54.49 8.19
CA PRO A 6 19.86 54.31 8.98
C PRO A 6 19.03 53.01 8.80
N THR A 7 18.47 52.57 9.93
CA THR A 7 17.09 52.12 10.17
C THR A 7 16.45 50.99 9.34
N GLY A 8 16.10 49.92 10.05
CA GLY A 8 14.73 49.40 10.07
C GLY A 8 14.37 48.39 8.99
N THR A 9 14.09 47.15 9.39
CA THR A 9 12.82 46.41 9.15
C THR A 9 13.02 44.93 9.50
N GLY A 10 11.98 44.30 10.05
CA GLY A 10 12.03 42.98 10.66
C GLY A 10 12.65 41.91 9.77
N ASN A 11 13.67 41.24 10.31
CA ASN A 11 14.34 40.14 9.62
C ASN A 11 13.52 38.85 9.76
N VAL A 12 12.43 38.74 9.01
CA VAL A 12 11.79 37.44 8.78
C VAL A 12 12.65 36.71 7.75
N GLN A 13 13.57 35.90 8.25
CA GLN A 13 14.34 34.96 7.42
C GLN A 13 13.37 33.89 6.96
N TYR A 14 13.01 33.91 5.69
CA TYR A 14 12.37 32.78 5.06
C TYR A 14 13.48 31.82 4.64
N ASP A 15 13.40 30.57 5.10
CA ASP A 15 14.24 29.53 4.55
C ASP A 15 14.02 29.49 3.04
N ARG A 16 15.10 29.72 2.29
CA ARG A 16 15.06 29.68 0.83
C ARG A 16 14.73 28.26 0.42
N TRP A 17 13.62 28.09 -0.29
CA TRP A 17 13.20 26.82 -0.87
C TRP A 17 14.37 26.15 -1.60
N ASN A 18 14.74 24.95 -1.17
CA ASN A 18 15.87 24.20 -1.71
C ASN A 18 15.41 22.78 -2.08
N GLU A 19 15.61 22.38 -3.33
CA GLU A 19 15.16 21.07 -3.81
C GLU A 19 15.78 19.91 -3.01
N ASP A 20 16.98 20.09 -2.45
CA ASP A 20 17.62 19.07 -1.60
C ASP A 20 17.04 19.01 -0.18
N ASN A 21 16.23 20.00 0.25
CA ASN A 21 15.57 19.98 1.56
C ASN A 21 14.19 19.29 1.53
N ILE A 22 13.69 18.98 0.33
CA ILE A 22 12.43 18.28 0.11
C ILE A 22 12.68 16.78 0.33
N ASN A 23 12.94 16.41 1.58
CA ASN A 23 12.88 15.01 1.98
C ASN A 23 11.40 14.62 2.08
N MET A 24 10.83 14.22 0.95
CA MET A 24 9.52 13.59 0.97
C MET A 24 9.72 12.12 1.36
N ASN A 25 10.04 11.86 2.63
CA ASN A 25 9.92 10.51 3.19
C ASN A 25 8.43 10.18 3.34
N VAL A 26 7.75 9.95 2.22
CA VAL A 26 6.48 9.24 2.27
C VAL A 26 6.85 7.79 2.58
N GLU A 27 6.32 7.25 3.66
CA GLU A 27 6.31 5.81 3.94
C GLU A 27 5.49 5.00 2.90
N ALA A 28 5.48 5.43 1.63
CA ALA A 28 4.91 4.72 0.51
C ALA A 28 5.84 3.59 -0.02
N SER A 29 7.02 3.39 0.59
CA SER A 29 8.05 2.52 -0.01
C SER A 29 8.15 1.10 0.58
N GLN A 30 7.60 0.85 1.78
CA GLN A 30 7.76 -0.46 2.43
C GLN A 30 6.53 -1.36 2.25
N SER A 31 5.33 -0.83 2.49
CA SER A 31 4.05 -1.54 2.35
C SER A 31 3.79 -1.99 0.92
N THR A 32 4.02 -1.12 -0.07
CA THR A 32 3.87 -1.45 -1.50
C THR A 32 4.82 -2.57 -1.94
N ARG A 33 6.09 -2.54 -1.50
CA ARG A 33 7.09 -3.58 -1.81
C ARG A 33 6.76 -4.93 -1.16
N ILE A 34 6.27 -4.93 0.08
CA ILE A 34 5.89 -6.16 0.78
C ILE A 34 4.66 -6.77 0.13
N TYR A 35 3.67 -5.95 -0.23
CA TYR A 35 2.46 -6.40 -0.93
C TYR A 35 2.79 -6.99 -2.30
N ASP A 36 3.62 -6.33 -3.11
CA ASP A 36 4.01 -6.85 -4.42
C ASP A 36 4.78 -8.18 -4.29
N ARG A 37 5.67 -8.29 -3.30
CA ARG A 37 6.43 -9.53 -3.08
C ARG A 37 5.54 -10.66 -2.57
N ALA A 38 4.60 -10.38 -1.68
CA ALA A 38 3.74 -11.38 -1.04
C ALA A 38 2.56 -11.80 -1.92
N CYS A 39 1.98 -10.88 -2.70
CA CYS A 39 0.76 -11.11 -3.48
C CYS A 39 1.03 -11.36 -4.96
N THR A 40 2.10 -10.77 -5.53
CA THR A 40 2.47 -10.90 -6.94
C THR A 40 3.64 -11.87 -7.15
N GLY A 41 4.39 -12.19 -6.10
CA GLY A 41 5.44 -13.22 -6.13
C GLY A 41 4.88 -14.65 -6.23
N THR A 42 5.77 -15.62 -6.50
CA THR A 42 5.43 -17.05 -6.63
C THR A 42 4.61 -17.58 -5.44
N THR A 43 4.93 -17.12 -4.23
CA THR A 43 4.19 -17.48 -3.01
C THR A 43 2.74 -16.98 -3.05
N GLY A 44 2.51 -15.75 -3.48
CA GLY A 44 1.16 -15.18 -3.63
C GLY A 44 0.32 -15.93 -4.66
N ILE A 45 0.92 -16.31 -5.78
CA ILE A 45 0.27 -17.13 -6.81
C ILE A 45 -0.10 -18.50 -6.23
N LEU A 46 0.81 -19.14 -5.50
CA LEU A 46 0.56 -20.45 -4.89
C LEU A 46 -0.59 -20.40 -3.87
N VAL A 47 -0.62 -19.36 -3.02
CA VAL A 47 -1.69 -19.16 -2.04
C VAL A 47 -3.04 -18.91 -2.73
N LYS A 48 -3.07 -18.08 -3.79
CA LYS A 48 -4.29 -17.83 -4.56
C LYS A 48 -4.80 -19.10 -5.24
N ALA A 49 -3.90 -19.90 -5.82
CA ALA A 49 -4.26 -21.18 -6.43
C ALA A 49 -4.82 -22.16 -5.40
N ALA A 50 -4.18 -22.30 -4.24
CA ALA A 50 -4.67 -23.16 -3.16
C ALA A 50 -6.06 -22.70 -2.66
N ALA A 51 -6.25 -21.39 -2.45
CA ALA A 51 -7.53 -20.83 -2.05
C ALA A 51 -8.63 -21.08 -3.10
N ALA A 52 -8.31 -20.93 -4.39
CA ALA A 52 -9.24 -21.22 -5.47
C ALA A 52 -9.67 -22.69 -5.51
N VAL A 53 -8.71 -23.62 -5.32
CA VAL A 53 -8.99 -25.06 -5.26
C VAL A 53 -9.90 -25.38 -4.07
N VAL A 54 -9.58 -24.86 -2.88
CA VAL A 54 -10.43 -25.06 -1.69
C VAL A 54 -11.84 -24.51 -1.91
N GLY A 55 -11.96 -23.30 -2.46
CA GLY A 55 -13.24 -22.70 -2.80
C GLY A 55 -14.06 -23.55 -3.78
N ALA A 56 -13.43 -24.07 -4.83
CA ALA A 56 -14.09 -24.93 -5.81
C ALA A 56 -14.62 -26.23 -5.17
N VAL A 57 -13.83 -26.86 -4.30
CA VAL A 57 -14.25 -28.07 -3.57
C VAL A 57 -15.44 -27.77 -2.66
N LEU A 58 -15.44 -26.64 -1.95
CA LEU A 58 -16.57 -26.25 -1.09
C LEU A 58 -17.85 -26.05 -1.90
N VAL A 59 -17.77 -25.31 -3.01
CA VAL A 59 -18.93 -25.11 -3.90
C VAL A 59 -19.45 -26.43 -4.44
N PHE A 60 -18.56 -27.34 -4.85
CA PHE A 60 -18.93 -28.67 -5.32
C PHE A 60 -19.66 -29.48 -4.24
N VAL A 61 -19.14 -29.52 -3.01
CA VAL A 61 -19.75 -30.25 -1.89
C VAL A 61 -21.13 -29.67 -1.57
N ILE A 62 -21.26 -28.33 -1.48
CA ILE A 62 -22.54 -27.67 -1.21
C ILE A 62 -23.56 -28.02 -2.30
N GLY A 63 -23.15 -27.94 -3.58
CA GLY A 63 -24.01 -28.28 -4.71
C GLY A 63 -24.44 -29.74 -4.70
N TYR A 64 -23.50 -30.66 -4.44
CA TYR A 64 -23.78 -32.09 -4.34
C TYR A 64 -24.79 -32.40 -3.24
N VAL A 65 -24.56 -31.86 -2.04
CA VAL A 65 -25.44 -32.06 -0.89
C VAL A 65 -26.82 -31.47 -1.16
N THR A 66 -26.89 -30.25 -1.70
CA THR A 66 -28.15 -29.59 -2.05
C THR A 66 -28.92 -30.39 -3.10
N GLY A 67 -28.27 -30.80 -4.19
CA GLY A 67 -28.89 -31.62 -5.23
C GLY A 67 -29.34 -32.97 -4.71
N TYR A 68 -28.57 -33.61 -3.83
CA TYR A 68 -28.96 -34.85 -3.17
C TYR A 68 -30.25 -34.67 -2.36
N TYR A 69 -30.34 -33.63 -1.53
CA TYR A 69 -31.54 -33.40 -0.73
C TYR A 69 -32.76 -33.00 -1.57
N VAL A 70 -32.58 -32.24 -2.66
CA VAL A 70 -33.67 -31.85 -3.56
C VAL A 70 -34.20 -33.04 -4.38
N HIS A 71 -33.31 -33.92 -4.86
CA HIS A 71 -33.72 -35.10 -5.65
C HIS A 71 -34.09 -36.32 -4.82
N ARG A 72 -33.80 -36.31 -3.51
CA ARG A 72 -34.24 -37.35 -2.57
C ARG A 72 -35.66 -37.10 -2.03
N CYS A 73 -36.33 -36.04 -2.49
CA CYS A 73 -37.77 -35.85 -2.32
C CYS A 73 -38.58 -36.63 -3.36
#